data_AF-A0A1Q9EKD7-F1
#
_entry.id   AF-A0A1Q9EKD7-F1
#
_cell.length_a   1.000
_cell.length_b   1.000
_cell.length_c   1.000
_cell.angle_alpha   90.00
_cell.angle_beta   90.00
_cell.angle_gamma   90.00
#
_symmetry.space_group_name_H-M   'P 1'
#
loop_
_entity.id
_entity.type
_entity.pdbx_description
1 polymer ?
#
loop_
_entity_poly.entity_id
_entity_poly.type
_entity_poly.pdbx_seq_one_letter_code
_entity_poly.pdbx_strand_id
1 'polypeptide(L)'
;MPVQVSLVRTAHVGHLRDVRRLIVTMSRARFGLYVFGRFSLFENCFELTPVFSRFARLPRDLSLELHEQPGSLRLLDAEPQSTIVQDLHQMWTLLQVKMKAQFQDLSSQAFA
;
A
#
# COMPACT_ATOMS: atom_id res chain seq x y z
N MET A 1 -11.82 3.60 -6.59
CA MET A 1 -10.44 3.90 -7.00
C MET A 1 -9.56 3.95 -5.76
N PRO A 2 -8.51 3.12 -5.69
CA PRO A 2 -7.53 3.17 -4.62
C PRO A 2 -6.63 4.41 -4.75
N VAL A 3 -6.12 4.91 -3.63
CA VAL A 3 -5.17 6.03 -3.60
C VAL A 3 -3.82 5.51 -3.07
N GLN A 4 -2.74 5.89 -3.75
CA GLN A 4 -1.38 5.59 -3.32
C GLN A 4 -0.65 6.91 -3.01
N VAL A 5 -0.01 6.98 -1.85
CA VAL A 5 0.71 8.16 -1.38
C VAL A 5 2.15 7.78 -1.06
N SER A 6 3.11 8.49 -1.65
CA SER A 6 4.52 8.39 -1.28
C SER A 6 4.93 9.66 -0.53
N LEU A 7 5.46 9.51 0.68
CA LEU A 7 5.88 10.63 1.51
C LEU A 7 7.27 11.18 1.16
N VAL A 8 8.02 10.48 0.29
CA VAL A 8 9.30 10.83 -0.40
C VAL A 8 10.49 11.22 0.50
N ARG A 9 10.27 12.00 1.56
CA ARG A 9 11.28 12.57 2.44
C ARG A 9 11.80 11.54 3.42
N THR A 10 13.12 11.55 3.61
CA THR A 10 13.83 10.55 4.44
C THR A 10 14.73 11.15 5.52
N ALA A 11 15.13 12.43 5.39
CA ALA A 11 16.02 13.13 6.34
C ALA A 11 15.34 14.26 7.13
N HIS A 12 14.55 15.09 6.45
CA HIS A 12 13.78 16.18 7.06
C HIS A 12 12.37 16.23 6.47
N VAL A 13 11.36 16.49 7.30
CA VAL A 13 9.94 16.59 6.90
C VAL A 13 9.72 17.63 5.78
N GLY A 14 10.52 18.70 5.72
CA GLY A 14 10.46 19.70 4.64
C GLY A 14 9.12 20.45 4.59
N HIS A 15 8.65 20.82 3.39
CA HIS A 15 7.36 21.50 3.18
C HIS A 15 6.13 20.59 3.36
N LEU A 16 6.30 19.34 3.80
CA LEU A 16 5.17 18.48 4.22
C LEU A 16 4.46 18.99 5.50
N ARG A 17 4.79 20.21 5.92
CA ARG A 17 4.05 21.06 6.85
C ARG A 17 2.60 21.31 6.42
N ASP A 18 2.30 21.16 5.13
CA ASP A 18 0.92 21.23 4.64
C ASP A 18 0.20 19.89 4.85
N VAL A 19 -0.13 19.62 6.11
CA VAL A 19 -0.94 18.50 6.54
C VAL A 19 -2.31 18.49 5.86
N ARG A 20 -2.82 19.65 5.45
CA ARG A 20 -4.12 19.75 4.78
C ARG A 20 -4.07 19.05 3.42
N ARG A 21 -2.97 19.14 2.67
CA ARG A 21 -2.81 18.37 1.41
C ARG A 21 -2.77 16.87 1.66
N LEU A 22 -2.12 16.41 2.73
CA LEU A 22 -2.11 14.99 3.09
C LEU A 22 -3.52 14.49 3.44
N ILE A 23 -4.23 15.23 4.29
CA ILE A 23 -5.61 14.92 4.70
C ILE A 23 -6.55 14.88 3.49
N VAL A 24 -6.46 15.87 2.59
CA VAL A 24 -7.30 15.93 1.38
C VAL A 24 -7.01 14.76 0.44
N THR A 25 -5.76 14.35 0.27
CA THR A 25 -5.44 13.19 -0.56
C THR A 25 -5.98 11.91 0.07
N MET A 26 -5.86 11.75 1.39
CA MET A 26 -6.36 10.57 2.11
C MET A 26 -7.88 10.50 2.13
N SER A 27 -8.59 11.62 2.27
CA SER A 27 -10.06 11.63 2.31
C SER A 27 -10.72 11.23 0.99
N ARG A 28 -9.97 11.26 -0.12
CA ARG A 28 -10.42 10.78 -1.44
C ARG A 28 -10.35 9.25 -1.58
N ALA A 29 -9.67 8.55 -0.68
CA ALA A 29 -9.49 7.11 -0.73
C ALA A 29 -10.77 6.37 -0.29
N ARG A 30 -11.65 6.07 -1.25
CA ARG A 30 -12.94 5.40 -0.97
C ARG A 30 -12.84 3.88 -0.78
N PHE A 31 -11.89 3.23 -1.43
CA PHE A 31 -11.80 1.76 -1.50
C PHE A 31 -10.43 1.19 -1.10
N GLY A 32 -9.51 2.04 -0.66
CA GLY A 32 -8.16 1.61 -0.28
C GLY A 32 -7.16 2.76 -0.30
N LEU A 33 -6.29 2.78 0.71
CA LEU A 33 -5.23 3.76 0.90
C LEU A 33 -3.92 3.02 1.16
N TYR A 34 -2.92 3.25 0.31
CA TYR A 34 -1.56 2.74 0.51
C TYR A 34 -0.61 3.92 0.72
N VAL A 35 0.16 3.89 1.81
CA VAL A 35 1.08 4.97 2.17
C VAL A 35 2.49 4.39 2.31
N PHE A 36 3.43 4.97 1.57
CA PHE A 36 4.83 4.57 1.57
C PHE A 36 5.70 5.72 2.08
N GLY A 37 6.61 5.45 3.02
CA GLY A 37 7.51 6.45 3.54
C GLY A 37 8.19 6.05 4.84
N ARG A 38 9.07 6.92 5.34
CA ARG A 38 9.80 6.69 6.58
C ARG A 38 8.96 7.10 7.79
N PHE A 39 8.25 6.16 8.40
CA PHE A 39 7.33 6.42 9.52
C PHE A 39 7.97 7.22 10.65
N SER A 40 9.18 6.83 11.07
CA SER A 40 9.93 7.46 12.17
C SER A 40 10.22 8.95 11.97
N LEU A 41 10.28 9.41 10.72
CA LEU A 41 10.52 10.83 10.40
C LEU A 41 9.27 11.67 10.68
N PHE A 42 8.10 11.12 10.40
CA PHE A 42 6.82 11.84 10.47
C PHE A 42 6.10 11.65 11.80
N GLU A 43 6.40 10.59 12.55
CA GLU A 43 5.87 10.37 13.91
C GLU A 43 6.24 11.51 14.87
N ASN A 44 7.44 12.08 14.72
CA ASN A 44 7.94 13.20 15.54
C ASN A 44 7.37 14.57 15.12
N CYS A 45 6.53 14.63 14.08
CA CYS A 45 5.95 15.87 13.59
C CYS A 45 4.58 16.13 14.24
N PHE A 46 4.50 17.14 15.10
CA PHE A 46 3.28 17.50 15.84
C PHE A 46 2.07 17.78 14.94
N GLU A 47 2.29 18.43 13.80
CA GLU A 47 1.21 18.77 12.86
C GLU A 47 0.57 17.50 12.25
N LEU A 48 1.34 16.42 12.11
CA LEU A 48 0.95 15.16 11.49
C LEU A 48 0.45 14.10 12.50
N THR A 49 0.61 14.35 13.80
CA THR A 49 0.15 13.47 14.88
C THR A 49 -1.29 12.95 14.74
N PRO A 50 -2.33 13.73 14.35
CA PRO A 50 -3.69 13.19 14.25
C PRO A 50 -3.84 12.10 13.17
N VAL A 51 -3.02 12.14 12.12
CA VAL A 51 -3.01 11.12 11.06
C VAL A 51 -2.13 9.95 11.46
N PHE A 52 -0.91 10.24 11.92
CA PHE A 52 0.08 9.20 12.22
C PHE A 52 -0.24 8.41 13.49
N SER A 53 -0.97 8.98 14.44
CA SER A 53 -1.51 8.24 15.60
C SER A 53 -2.50 7.14 15.21
N ARG A 54 -3.20 7.29 14.08
CA ARG A 54 -4.06 6.22 13.53
C ARG A 54 -3.21 5.15 12.87
N PHE A 55 -2.24 5.55 12.04
CA PHE A 55 -1.32 4.60 11.41
C PHE A 55 -0.44 3.85 12.41
N ALA A 56 -0.12 4.45 13.56
CA ALA A 56 0.63 3.79 14.63
C ALA A 56 -0.08 2.55 15.20
N ARG A 57 -1.42 2.47 15.07
CA ARG A 57 -2.25 1.34 15.52
C ARG A 57 -2.38 0.24 14.47
N LEU A 58 -1.91 0.48 13.24
CA LEU A 58 -2.01 -0.47 12.14
C LEU A 58 -0.66 -1.18 11.93
N PRO A 59 -0.68 -2.42 11.40
CA PRO A 59 0.53 -3.06 10.89
C PRO A 59 1.21 -2.17 9.85
N ARG A 60 2.54 -2.08 9.93
CA ARG A 60 3.34 -1.20 9.05
C ARG A 60 3.95 -1.95 7.88
N ASP A 61 3.96 -3.27 7.96
CA ASP A 61 4.44 -4.14 6.89
C ASP A 61 3.35 -4.33 5.85
N LEU A 62 3.75 -4.38 4.59
CA LEU A 62 2.82 -4.56 3.50
C LEU A 62 2.38 -6.03 3.42
N SER A 63 1.10 -6.26 3.64
CA SER A 63 0.47 -7.58 3.59
C SER A 63 -0.34 -7.71 2.30
N LEU A 64 -0.03 -8.70 1.46
CA LEU A 64 -0.70 -8.92 0.18
C LEU A 64 -1.37 -10.30 0.10
N GLU A 65 -2.60 -10.34 -0.42
CA GLU A 65 -3.26 -11.59 -0.83
C GLU A 65 -2.92 -11.89 -2.29
N LEU A 66 -1.98 -12.81 -2.49
CA LEU A 66 -1.54 -13.19 -3.84
C LEU A 66 -2.51 -14.16 -4.52
N HIS A 67 -3.35 -14.87 -3.76
CA HIS A 67 -4.25 -15.90 -4.27
C HIS A 67 -5.62 -15.35 -4.71
N GLU A 68 -5.93 -14.09 -4.39
CA GLU A 68 -7.22 -13.50 -4.74
C GLU A 68 -7.25 -12.97 -6.19
N GLN A 69 -8.42 -13.13 -6.82
CA GLN A 69 -8.76 -12.52 -8.09
C GLN A 69 -9.21 -11.07 -7.86
N PRO A 70 -8.86 -10.12 -8.75
CA PRO A 70 -9.40 -8.76 -8.69
C PRO A 70 -10.93 -8.78 -8.69
N GLY A 71 -11.56 -8.09 -7.73
CA GLY A 71 -13.02 -8.07 -7.57
C GLY A 71 -13.58 -9.17 -6.66
N SER A 72 -12.71 -10.01 -6.06
CA SER A 72 -13.10 -10.91 -4.97
C SER A 72 -13.74 -10.12 -3.82
N LEU A 73 -14.86 -10.63 -3.30
CA LEU A 73 -15.57 -10.08 -2.14
C LEU A 73 -15.18 -10.86 -0.88
N ARG A 74 -13.95 -10.70 -0.41
CA ARG A 74 -13.54 -11.24 0.90
C ARG A 74 -14.14 -10.39 2.02
N LEU A 75 -14.73 -11.05 3.01
CA LEU A 75 -15.18 -10.41 4.24
C LEU A 75 -13.97 -9.89 5.03
N LEU A 76 -14.12 -8.72 5.66
CA LEU A 76 -13.04 -8.06 6.42
C LEU A 76 -12.45 -8.96 7.53
N ASP A 77 -13.26 -9.87 8.08
CA ASP A 77 -12.91 -10.74 9.20
C ASP A 77 -12.43 -12.14 8.77
N ALA A 78 -12.32 -12.41 7.47
CA ALA A 78 -11.86 -13.71 6.99
C ALA A 78 -10.35 -13.89 7.21
N GLU A 79 -9.95 -15.08 7.65
CA GLU A 79 -8.55 -15.44 7.91
C GLU A 79 -7.65 -15.08 6.72
N PRO A 80 -6.65 -14.20 6.90
CA PRO A 80 -5.76 -13.78 5.82
C PRO A 80 -4.72 -14.87 5.51
N GLN A 81 -4.57 -15.23 4.24
CA GLN A 81 -3.43 -16.01 3.74
C GLN A 81 -2.36 -15.05 3.21
N SER A 82 -1.95 -14.13 4.08
CA SER A 82 -1.20 -12.99 3.62
C SER A 82 0.29 -13.22 3.51
N THR A 83 0.83 -12.74 2.39
CA THR A 83 2.27 -12.67 2.17
C THR A 83 2.75 -11.29 2.64
N ILE A 84 3.58 -11.29 3.68
CA ILE A 84 4.24 -10.06 4.15
C ILE A 84 5.40 -9.75 3.19
N VAL A 85 5.40 -8.53 2.67
CA VAL A 85 6.42 -8.00 1.79
C VAL A 85 7.33 -7.07 2.59
N GLN A 86 8.56 -7.52 2.80
CA GLN A 86 9.54 -6.84 3.65
C GLN A 86 10.26 -5.70 2.91
N ASP A 87 10.55 -5.88 1.63
CA ASP A 87 11.31 -4.91 0.85
C ASP A 87 10.83 -4.79 -0.62
N LEU A 88 11.43 -3.82 -1.32
CA LEU A 88 11.13 -3.57 -2.73
C LEU A 88 11.62 -4.69 -3.66
N HIS A 89 12.65 -5.44 -3.27
CA HIS A 89 13.21 -6.51 -4.10
C HIS A 89 12.29 -7.74 -4.11
N GLN A 90 11.77 -8.10 -2.94
CA GLN A 90 10.74 -9.11 -2.73
C GLN A 90 9.46 -8.68 -3.47
N MET A 91 9.02 -7.41 -3.33
CA MET A 91 7.89 -6.89 -4.10
C MET A 91 8.10 -7.07 -5.60
N TRP A 92 9.25 -6.65 -6.12
CA TRP A 92 9.57 -6.76 -7.53
C TRP A 92 9.54 -8.21 -8.02
N THR A 93 10.13 -9.11 -7.26
CA THR A 93 10.14 -10.55 -7.57
C THR A 93 8.71 -11.11 -7.62
N LEU A 94 7.86 -10.75 -6.66
CA LEU A 94 6.45 -11.17 -6.64
C LEU A 94 5.68 -10.65 -7.86
N LEU A 95 5.87 -9.37 -8.21
CA LEU A 95 5.26 -8.78 -9.40
C LEU A 95 5.71 -9.48 -10.69
N GLN A 96 7.00 -9.76 -10.82
CA GLN A 96 7.53 -10.47 -11.98
C GLN A 96 6.94 -11.87 -12.14
N VAL A 97 6.82 -12.62 -11.04
CA VAL A 97 6.19 -13.95 -11.04
C VAL A 97 4.72 -13.84 -11.46
N LYS A 98 3.95 -12.93 -10.86
CA LYS A 98 2.53 -12.72 -11.21
C LYS A 98 2.33 -12.28 -12.66
N MET A 99 3.15 -11.33 -13.15
CA MET A 99 3.06 -10.85 -14.54
C MET A 99 3.35 -11.95 -15.54
N LYS A 100 4.35 -12.81 -15.28
CA LYS A 100 4.66 -13.94 -16.16
C LYS A 100 3.52 -14.96 -16.21
N ALA A 101 2.96 -15.32 -15.05
CA ALA A 101 1.82 -16.22 -14.97
C ALA A 101 0.61 -15.66 -15.76
N GLN A 102 0.28 -14.38 -15.54
CA GLN A 102 -0.83 -13.73 -16.24
C GLN A 102 -0.61 -13.66 -17.77
N PHE A 103 0.62 -13.41 -18.22
CA PHE A 103 0.94 -13.42 -19.65
C PHE A 103 0.81 -14.81 -20.26
N GLN A 104 1.22 -15.86 -19.53
CA GLN A 104 1.06 -17.25 -19.97
C GLN A 104 -0.43 -17.60 -20.11
N ASP A 105 -1.24 -17.27 -19.11
CA ASP A 105 -2.68 -17.52 -19.13
C ASP A 105 -3.37 -16.82 -20.32
N LEU A 106 -3.01 -15.56 -20.58
CA LEU A 106 -3.53 -14.80 -21.72
C LEU A 106 -3.09 -15.40 -23.06
N SER A 107 -1.85 -15.87 -23.16
CA SER A 107 -1.36 -16.52 -24.38
C SER A 107 -2.11 -17.84 -24.63
N SER A 108 -2.35 -18.66 -23.61
CA SER A 108 -3.10 -19.92 -23.74
C SER A 108 -4.56 -19.69 -24.15
N GLN A 109 -5.17 -18.58 -23.73
CA GLN A 109 -6.53 -18.21 -24.15
C GLN A 109 -6.60 -17.62 -25.56
N ALA A 110 -5.52 -17.01 -26.04
CA ALA A 110 -5.47 -16.42 -27.38
C ALA A 110 -5.22 -17.46 -28.50
N PHE A 111 -4.74 -18.65 -28.15
CA PHE A 111 -4.46 -19.76 -29.08
C PHE A 111 -5.46 -20.94 -28.94
N ALA A 112 -6.53 -20.77 -28.17
CA ALA A 112 -7.67 -21.69 -28.05
C ALA A 112 -8.91 -21.08 -28.72
#